data_AF-A0A961PJK9-F1
#
_entry.id   AF-A0A961PJK9-F1
#
_cell.length_a   1.000
_cell.length_b   1.000
_cell.length_c   1.000
_cell.angle_alpha   90.00
_cell.angle_beta   90.00
_cell.angle_gamma   90.00
#
_symmetry.space_group_name_H-M   'P 1'
#
loop_
_entity.id
_entity.type
_entity.pdbx_description
1 polymer ?
#
loop_
_entity_poly.entity_id
_entity_poly.type
_entity_poly.pdbx_seq_one_letter_code
_entity_poly.pdbx_strand_id
1 'polypeptide(L)'
;MDKALVPLSKFLSLILRHDPGATGIALDSEGWAEIEAILAQQVQPITRDEIDRIVATNPKQRFALSPDGTRIRARQGHSLAVDLGLAPVTPP
;
A
#
# COMPACT_ATOMS: atom_id res chain seq x y z
N MET A 1 -13.94 -0.33 -8.23
CA MET A 1 -12.90 0.72 -8.30
C MET A 1 -12.96 1.42 -9.65
N ASP A 2 -12.93 2.74 -9.65
CA ASP A 2 -13.01 3.55 -10.86
C ASP A 2 -11.81 3.31 -11.77
N LYS A 3 -12.02 3.32 -13.09
CA LYS A 3 -10.97 3.03 -14.08
C LYS A 3 -9.80 4.04 -13.98
N ALA A 4 -10.10 5.27 -13.57
CA ALA A 4 -9.12 6.34 -13.33
C ALA A 4 -8.15 6.04 -12.17
N LEU A 5 -8.57 5.23 -11.18
CA LEU A 5 -7.73 4.89 -10.02
C LEU A 5 -6.80 3.70 -10.29
N VAL A 6 -7.00 2.96 -11.39
CA VAL A 6 -6.21 1.77 -11.72
C VAL A 6 -4.70 2.04 -11.80
N PRO A 7 -4.23 3.13 -12.45
CA PRO A 7 -2.80 3.47 -12.48
C PRO A 7 -2.25 3.71 -11.07
N LEU A 8 -2.97 4.45 -10.23
CA LEU A 8 -2.58 4.73 -8.84
C LEU A 8 -2.52 3.46 -8.00
N SER A 9 -3.49 2.55 -8.15
CA SER A 9 -3.43 1.25 -7.46
C SER A 9 -2.27 0.36 -7.92
N LYS A 10 -1.85 0.47 -9.19
CA LYS A 10 -0.66 -0.23 -9.68
C LYS A 10 0.61 0.38 -9.09
N PHE A 11 0.68 1.72 -9.05
CA PHE A 11 1.78 2.44 -8.40
C PHE A 11 1.91 2.06 -6.91
N LEU A 12 0.82 2.10 -6.15
CA LEU A 12 0.79 1.65 -4.76
C LEU A 12 1.22 0.18 -4.63
N SER A 13 0.84 -0.69 -5.57
CA SER A 13 1.29 -2.08 -5.56
C SER A 13 2.79 -2.22 -5.80
N LEU A 14 3.37 -1.39 -6.67
CA LEU A 14 4.81 -1.38 -6.94
C LEU A 14 5.59 -1.02 -5.68
N ILE A 15 5.29 0.14 -5.08
CA ILE A 15 6.04 0.66 -3.93
C ILE A 15 5.80 -0.18 -2.67
N LEU A 16 4.57 -0.66 -2.44
CA LEU A 16 4.26 -1.37 -1.20
C LEU A 16 4.62 -2.85 -1.24
N ARG A 17 4.86 -3.45 -2.43
CA ARG A 17 5.10 -4.91 -2.54
C ARG A 17 6.44 -5.28 -3.14
N HIS A 18 7.00 -4.45 -4.00
CA HIS A 18 8.12 -4.85 -4.85
C HIS A 18 9.33 -3.94 -4.68
N ASP A 19 9.15 -2.62 -4.74
CA ASP A 19 10.26 -1.68 -4.76
C ASP A 19 9.90 -0.33 -4.14
N PRO A 20 9.90 -0.21 -2.81
CA PRO A 20 9.72 1.06 -2.11
C PRO A 20 10.91 2.02 -2.38
N GLY A 21 12.10 1.46 -2.63
CA GLY A 21 13.33 2.19 -2.91
C GLY A 21 13.28 3.02 -4.19
N ALA A 22 12.54 2.57 -5.22
CA ALA A 22 12.29 3.32 -6.46
C ALA A 22 11.73 4.73 -6.24
N THR A 23 11.10 4.98 -5.09
CA THR A 23 10.49 6.27 -4.74
C THR A 23 11.08 6.87 -3.46
N GLY A 24 12.11 6.25 -2.89
CA GLY A 24 12.67 6.64 -1.59
C GLY A 24 11.70 6.46 -0.42
N ILE A 25 10.63 5.69 -0.61
CA ILE A 25 9.69 5.35 0.47
C ILE A 25 10.34 4.27 1.32
N ALA A 26 10.20 4.39 2.63
CA ALA A 26 10.60 3.35 3.56
C ALA A 26 9.36 2.57 4.00
N LEU A 27 9.49 1.25 4.05
CA LEU A 27 8.53 0.38 4.71
C LEU A 27 9.12 -0.03 6.07
N ASP A 28 8.29 -0.07 7.10
CA ASP A 28 8.68 -0.71 8.35
C ASP A 28 8.72 -2.25 8.22
N SER A 29 9.11 -2.93 9.30
CA SER A 29 9.19 -4.40 9.34
C SER A 29 7.87 -5.08 8.97
N GLU A 30 6.73 -4.42 9.18
CA GLU A 30 5.38 -4.90 8.91
C GLU A 30 4.82 -4.42 7.55
N GLY A 31 5.61 -3.71 6.76
CA GLY A 31 5.26 -3.25 5.41
C GLY A 31 4.46 -1.96 5.38
N TRP A 32 4.39 -1.21 6.47
CA TRP A 32 3.70 0.08 6.50
C TRP A 32 4.57 1.20 5.92
N ALA A 33 3.96 2.01 5.06
CA ALA A 33 4.48 3.27 4.59
C ALA A 33 3.68 4.44 5.18
N GLU A 34 4.34 5.56 5.43
CA GLU A 34 3.69 6.83 5.76
C GLU A 34 2.94 7.38 4.53
N ILE A 35 1.67 7.75 4.70
CA ILE A 35 0.85 8.29 3.60
C ILE A 35 1.39 9.66 3.17
N GLU A 36 1.83 10.51 4.10
CA GLU A 36 2.44 11.80 3.77
C GLU A 36 3.67 11.63 2.86
N ALA A 37 4.48 10.59 3.09
CA ALA A 37 5.63 10.30 2.24
C ALA A 37 5.23 9.87 0.82
N ILE A 38 4.06 9.24 0.66
CA ILE A 38 3.48 8.90 -0.65
C ILE A 38 2.90 10.16 -1.32
N LEU A 39 2.17 10.99 -0.58
CA LEU A 39 1.57 12.23 -1.09
C LEU A 39 2.64 13.25 -1.53
N ALA A 40 3.80 13.24 -0.88
CA ALA A 40 4.94 14.07 -1.25
C ALA A 40 5.63 13.64 -2.56
N GLN A 41 5.30 12.45 -3.11
CA GLN A 41 5.92 11.96 -4.33
C GLN A 41 5.47 12.75 -5.56
N GLN A 42 6.43 13.34 -6.25
CA GLN A 42 6.16 14.06 -7.50
C GLN A 42 6.05 13.15 -8.72
N VAL A 43 6.58 11.92 -8.64
CA VAL A 43 6.59 10.96 -9.75
C VAL A 43 5.20 10.49 -10.16
N GLN A 44 4.28 10.41 -9.20
CA GLN A 44 2.89 10.03 -9.41
C GLN A 44 2.02 10.82 -8.45
N PRO A 45 1.47 11.97 -8.88
CA PRO A 45 0.57 12.76 -8.06
C PRO A 45 -0.60 11.88 -7.63
N ILE A 46 -0.81 11.83 -6.32
CA ILE A 46 -1.89 11.08 -5.69
C ILE A 46 -2.36 11.90 -4.49
N THR A 47 -3.67 11.94 -4.30
CA THR A 47 -4.31 12.65 -3.20
C THR A 47 -4.76 11.68 -2.10
N ARG A 48 -5.02 12.24 -0.92
CA ARG A 48 -5.53 11.45 0.20
C ARG A 48 -6.86 10.76 -0.14
N ASP A 49 -7.80 11.51 -0.70
CA ASP A 49 -9.10 10.99 -1.15
C ASP A 49 -8.96 9.83 -2.14
N GLU A 50 -8.00 9.88 -3.05
CA GLU A 50 -7.76 8.80 -4.00
C GLU A 50 -7.21 7.55 -3.31
N ILE A 51 -6.30 7.70 -2.34
CA ILE A 51 -5.82 6.58 -1.52
C ILE A 51 -6.99 5.93 -0.78
N ASP A 52 -7.81 6.71 -0.09
CA ASP A 52 -8.94 6.21 0.68
C ASP A 52 -9.96 5.51 -0.22
N ARG A 53 -10.25 6.07 -1.41
CA ARG A 53 -11.09 5.42 -2.43
C ARG A 53 -10.50 4.13 -2.95
N ILE A 54 -9.19 4.07 -3.19
CA ILE A 54 -8.51 2.85 -3.62
C ILE A 54 -8.67 1.78 -2.54
N VAL A 55 -8.41 2.10 -1.26
CA VAL A 55 -8.55 1.13 -0.17
C VAL A 55 -10.01 0.66 -0.04
N ALA A 56 -10.98 1.58 -0.08
CA ALA A 56 -12.40 1.27 0.08
C ALA A 56 -13.00 0.47 -1.08
N THR A 57 -12.57 0.75 -2.32
CA THR A 57 -13.20 0.19 -3.53
C THR A 57 -12.41 -0.95 -4.18
N ASN A 58 -11.28 -1.35 -3.61
CA ASN A 58 -10.49 -2.47 -4.12
C ASN A 58 -11.16 -3.81 -3.76
N PRO A 59 -11.69 -4.56 -4.74
CA PRO A 59 -12.46 -5.78 -4.48
C PRO A 59 -11.60 -6.91 -3.89
N LYS A 60 -10.27 -6.84 -4.06
CA LYS A 60 -9.32 -7.81 -3.53
C LYS A 60 -8.74 -7.38 -2.18
N GLN A 61 -9.22 -6.27 -1.61
CA GLN A 61 -8.72 -5.67 -0.37
C GLN A 61 -7.18 -5.64 -0.32
N ARG A 62 -6.54 -5.24 -1.43
CA ARG A 62 -5.08 -5.36 -1.57
C ARG A 62 -4.29 -4.53 -0.57
N PHE A 63 -4.92 -3.51 0.00
CA PHE A 63 -4.33 -2.52 0.88
C PHE A 63 -5.08 -2.45 2.21
N ALA A 64 -4.40 -1.96 3.24
CA ALA A 64 -4.96 -1.63 4.53
C ALA A 64 -4.43 -0.28 4.99
N LEU A 65 -5.28 0.50 5.65
CA LEU A 65 -4.90 1.70 6.38
C LEU A 65 -4.65 1.34 7.85
N SER A 66 -3.75 2.05 8.51
CA SER A 66 -3.55 1.94 9.94
C SER A 66 -4.78 2.49 10.69
N PRO A 67 -4.97 2.15 11.99
CA PRO A 67 -6.13 2.60 12.76
C PRO A 67 -6.27 4.12 12.86
N ASP A 68 -5.15 4.84 12.91
CA ASP A 68 -5.06 6.30 12.88
C ASP A 68 -5.12 6.86 11.45
N GLY A 69 -5.11 6.00 10.45
CA GLY A 69 -5.18 6.35 9.04
C GLY A 69 -3.94 7.06 8.52
N THR A 70 -2.82 7.10 9.23
CA THR A 70 -1.60 7.79 8.79
C THR A 70 -0.73 6.94 7.87
N ARG A 71 -0.89 5.62 7.93
CA ARG A 71 -0.07 4.65 7.19
C ARG A 71 -0.90 3.75 6.29
N ILE A 72 -0.24 3.23 5.27
CA ILE A 72 -0.80 2.25 4.34
C ILE A 72 0.18 1.08 4.15
N ARG A 73 -0.35 -0.14 4.08
CA ARG A 73 0.41 -1.33 3.68
C ARG A 73 -0.33 -2.18 2.67
N ALA A 74 0.39 -3.03 1.96
CA ALA A 74 -0.24 -4.13 1.24
C ALA A 74 -0.62 -5.25 2.22
N ARG A 75 -1.77 -5.91 1.99
CA ARG A 75 -2.20 -7.02 2.87
C ARG A 75 -1.45 -8.33 2.65
N GLN A 76 -0.94 -8.53 1.43
CA GLN A 76 -0.30 -9.79 1.01
C GLN A 76 0.44 -9.62 -0.32
N GLY A 77 1.40 -10.53 -0.57
CA GLY A 77 2.13 -10.61 -1.83
C GLY A 77 3.31 -9.63 -1.92
N HIS A 78 4.02 -9.43 -0.81
CA HIS A 78 5.32 -8.77 -0.81
C HIS A 78 6.34 -9.70 -1.46
N SER A 79 7.13 -9.17 -2.39
CA SER A 79 8.34 -9.82 -2.90
C SER A 79 9.57 -9.45 -2.06
N LEU A 80 9.40 -8.53 -1.12
CA LEU A 80 10.39 -8.10 -0.15
C LEU A 80 10.26 -8.91 1.13
N ALA A 81 11.35 -9.03 1.90
CA ALA A 81 11.32 -9.62 3.23
C ALA A 81 10.58 -8.67 4.18
N VAL A 82 9.27 -8.88 4.33
CA VAL A 82 8.40 -8.11 5.23
C VAL A 82 7.80 -9.09 6.23
N ASP A 83 7.97 -8.83 7.52
CA ASP A 83 7.36 -9.61 8.59
C ASP A 83 5.98 -9.03 8.89
N LEU A 84 4.96 -9.58 8.22
CA LEU A 84 3.57 -9.11 8.39
C LEU A 84 2.96 -9.48 9.75
N GLY A 85 3.70 -10.15 10.64
CA GLY A 85 3.19 -10.60 11.95
C GLY A 85 1.99 -11.54 11.84
N LEU A 86 1.77 -12.15 10.66
CA LEU A 86 0.64 -13.03 10.43
C LEU A 86 0.87 -14.35 11.17
N ALA A 87 0.00 -14.64 12.13
CA ALA A 87 -0.04 -15.96 12.73
C ALA A 87 -0.33 -17.00 11.63
N PRO A 88 0.51 -18.04 11.46
CA PRO A 88 0.25 -19.08 10.49
C PRO A 88 -1.08 -19.76 10.83
N VAL A 89 -2.00 -19.74 9.89
CA VAL A 89 -3.30 -20.41 10.00
C VAL A 89 -3.19 -21.73 9.24
N THR A 90 -3.65 -22.83 9.85
CA THR A 90 -3.70 -24.13 9.18
C THR A 90 -4.66 -24.03 7.98
N PRO A 91 -4.22 -24.33 6.75
CA PRO A 91 -5.12 -24.33 5.61
C PRO A 91 -6.20 -25.43 5.74
N PRO A 92 -7.41 -25.22 5.16
CA PRO A 92 -8.47 -26.24 5.12
C PRO A 92 -8.14 -27.42 4.21
#